data_AF-A0A1G2Z0F0-F1
#
_entry.id   AF-A0A1G2Z0F0-F1
#
_cell.length_a   1.000
_cell.length_b   1.000
_cell.length_c   1.000
_cell.angle_alpha   90.00
_cell.angle_beta   90.00
_cell.angle_gamma   90.00
#
_symmetry.space_group_name_H-M   'P 1'
#
loop_
_entity.id
_entity.type
_entity.pdbx_description
1 polymer ?
#
loop_
_entity_poly.entity_id
_entity_poly.type
_entity_poly.pdbx_seq_one_letter_code
_entity_poly.pdbx_strand_id
1 'polypeptide(L)' 'MHKCNYGRVTPATNTNFWQTKREGNVTRDKRNLRKLRKEGWKVLVIWECQTKNSEKLISKLRGFLDL' A
#
# COMPACT_ATOMS: atom_id res chain seq x y z
N MET A 1 4.19 -2.72 2.23
CA MET A 1 4.64 -1.92 3.39
C MET A 1 5.22 -0.61 2.89
N HIS A 2 4.71 0.53 3.35
CA HIS A 2 5.27 1.85 3.04
C HIS A 2 6.29 2.27 4.11
N LYS A 3 7.23 3.14 3.73
CA LYS A 3 8.36 3.54 4.58
C LYS A 3 8.14 4.85 5.36
N CYS A 4 6.94 5.45 5.31
CA CYS A 4 6.66 6.69 6.04
C CYS A 4 6.46 6.44 7.54
N ASN A 5 6.44 7.51 8.33
CA ASN A 5 6.31 7.45 9.80
C ASN A 5 5.07 6.66 10.24
N TYR A 6 3.93 6.86 9.58
CA TYR A 6 2.68 6.14 9.88
C TYR A 6 2.77 4.63 9.60
N GLY A 7 3.58 4.22 8.61
CA GLY A 7 3.71 2.80 8.22
C GLY A 7 4.61 1.98 9.11
N ARG A 8 5.39 2.63 9.99
CA ARG A 8 6.34 2.00 10.90
C ARG A 8 5.82 1.89 12.33
N VAL A 9 4.66 2.46 12.63
CA VAL A 9 4.07 2.42 13.97
C VAL A 9 3.79 0.97 14.34
N THR A 10 4.29 0.54 15.50
CA THR A 10 3.98 -0.77 16.08
C THR A 10 3.13 -0.57 17.33
N PRO A 11 1.93 -1.19 17.38
CA PRO A 11 1.09 -1.13 18.58
C PRO A 11 1.85 -1.68 19.80
N ALA A 12 1.73 -1.00 20.93
CA ALA A 12 2.35 -1.43 22.19
C ALA A 12 1.63 -2.62 22.83
N THR A 13 0.32 -2.79 22.56
CA THR A 13 -0.51 -3.88 23.07
C THR A 13 -0.77 -4.90 21.96
N ASN A 14 -0.78 -6.19 22.30
CA ASN A 14 -0.99 -7.30 21.35
C ASN A 14 0.03 -7.32 20.19
N THR A 15 1.28 -6.97 20.48
CA THR A 15 2.35 -6.78 19.49
C THR A 15 2.51 -7.99 18.55
N ASN A 16 2.55 -9.21 19.11
CA ASN A 16 2.70 -10.43 18.31
C ASN A 16 1.54 -10.61 17.32
N PHE A 17 0.31 -10.45 17.79
CA PHE A 17 -0.88 -10.52 16.94
C PHE A 17 -0.82 -9.49 15.80
N TRP A 18 -0.50 -8.23 16.12
CA TRP A 18 -0.42 -7.17 15.12
C TRP A 18 0.73 -7.36 14.15
N GLN A 19 1.86 -7.89 14.58
CA GLN A 19 2.97 -8.24 13.70
C GLN A 19 2.55 -9.33 12.72
N THR A 20 2.06 -10.47 13.21
CA THR A 20 1.60 -11.58 12.35
C THR A 20 0.50 -11.13 11.39
N LYS A 21 -0.47 -10.34 11.87
CA LYS A 21 -1.54 -9.79 11.03
C LYS A 21 -0.99 -8.91 9.91
N ARG A 22 -0.02 -8.04 10.20
CA ARG A 22 0.60 -7.15 9.21
C ARG A 22 1.40 -7.92 8.16
N GLU A 23 2.19 -8.90 8.59
CA GLU A 23 2.94 -9.77 7.68
C GLU A 23 2.00 -10.58 6.77
N GLY A 24 0.91 -11.11 7.34
CA GLY A 24 -0.15 -11.78 6.59
C GLY A 24 -0.82 -10.86 5.56
N ASN A 25 -1.10 -9.60 5.93
CA ASN A 25 -1.63 -8.60 5.00
C ASN A 25 -0.65 -8.32 3.85
N VAL A 26 0.63 -8.07 4.15
CA VAL A 26 1.66 -7.83 3.12
C VAL A 26 1.76 -9.00 2.15
N THR A 27 1.70 -10.23 2.66
CA THR A 27 1.77 -11.45 1.83
C THR A 27 0.53 -11.59 0.94
N ARG A 28 -0.66 -11.33 1.49
CA ARG A 28 -1.93 -11.33 0.75
C ARG A 28 -1.94 -10.27 -0.35
N ASP A 29 -1.50 -9.06 -0.05
CA ASP A 29 -1.43 -7.95 -1.01
C ASP A 29 -0.49 -8.30 -2.16
N LYS A 30 0.71 -8.82 -1.87
CA LYS A 30 1.65 -9.28 -2.91
C LYS A 30 1.01 -10.31 -3.84
N ARG A 31 0.29 -11.29 -3.28
CA ARG A 31 -0.41 -12.32 -4.08
C ARG A 31 -1.49 -11.70 -4.97
N ASN A 32 -2.29 -10.79 -4.44
CA ASN A 32 -3.38 -10.15 -5.18
C ASN A 32 -2.85 -9.25 -6.31
N LEU A 33 -1.83 -8.43 -6.02
CA LEU A 33 -1.16 -7.58 -7.01
C LEU A 33 -0.58 -8.42 -8.16
N ARG A 34 0.04 -9.57 -7.84
CA ARG A 34 0.57 -10.50 -8.86
C ARG A 34 -0.56 -11.09 -9.71
N LYS A 35 -1.68 -11.48 -9.10
CA LYS A 35 -2.84 -12.03 -9.80
C LYS A 35 -3.42 -11.02 -10.79
N LEU A 36 -3.71 -9.80 -10.32
CA LEU A 36 -4.24 -8.71 -11.16
C LEU A 36 -3.33 -8.40 -12.35
N ARG A 37 -2.01 -8.30 -12.12
CA ARG A 37 -1.05 -8.07 -13.21
C ARG A 37 -1.01 -9.22 -14.21
N LYS A 38 -1.11 -10.47 -13.74
CA LYS A 38 -1.17 -11.65 -14.63
C LYS A 38 -2.44 -11.65 -15.50
N GLU A 39 -3.53 -11.08 -15.00
CA GLU A 39 -4.79 -10.89 -15.73
C GLU A 39 -4.77 -9.66 -16.65
N GLY A 40 -3.65 -8.94 -16.77
CA GLY A 40 -3.48 -7.80 -17.67
C GLY A 40 -3.83 -6.44 -17.04
N TRP A 41 -4.15 -6.39 -15.75
CA TRP A 41 -4.46 -5.11 -15.10
C TRP A 41 -3.21 -4.30 -14.76
N LYS A 42 -3.21 -3.01 -15.11
CA LYS A 42 -2.32 -2.01 -14.51
C LYS A 42 -2.79 -1.79 -13.07
N VAL A 43 -1.88 -1.82 -12.09
CA VAL A 43 -2.24 -1.65 -10.67
C VAL A 43 -1.39 -0.59 -9.99
N LEU A 44 -2.07 0.40 -9.39
CA LEU A 44 -1.46 1.44 -8.57
C LEU A 44 -1.82 1.24 -7.10
N VAL A 45 -0.82 1.27 -6.22
CA VAL A 45 -1.04 1.34 -4.77
C VAL A 45 -0.86 2.77 -4.30
N ILE A 46 -1.90 3.31 -3.67
CA ILE A 46 -1.89 4.59 -2.96
C ILE A 46 -1.98 4.29 -1.47
N TRP A 47 -0.98 4.71 -0.70
CA TRP A 47 -1.02 4.64 0.76
C TRP A 47 -1.75 5.85 1.33
N GLU A 48 -2.43 5.69 2.47
CA GLU A 48 -3.14 6.76 3.16
C GLU A 48 -2.26 8.01 3.37
N CYS A 49 -1.01 7.85 3.75
CA CYS A 49 -0.11 9.01 3.93
C CYS A 49 0.11 9.84 2.66
N GLN A 50 -0.13 9.27 1.48
CA GLN A 50 -0.02 9.98 0.20
C GLN A 50 -1.23 10.86 -0.08
N THR A 51 -2.39 10.57 0.52
CA THR A 51 -3.59 11.40 0.35
C THR A 51 -3.48 12.74 1.08
N LYS A 52 -2.51 12.88 1.99
CA LYS A 52 -2.19 14.12 2.70
C LYS A 52 -1.55 15.20 1.82
N ASN A 53 -1.08 14.85 0.62
CA ASN A 53 -0.55 15.80 -0.35
C ASN A 53 -1.25 15.59 -1.70
N SER A 54 -2.29 16.39 -1.94
CA SER A 54 -3.15 16.30 -3.11
C SER A 54 -2.38 16.51 -4.41
N GLU A 55 -1.48 17.49 -4.48
CA GLU A 55 -0.69 17.79 -5.67
C GLU A 55 0.17 16.59 -6.11
N LYS A 56 0.94 16.00 -5.17
CA LYS A 56 1.75 14.80 -5.45
C LYS A 56 0.88 13.60 -5.80
N LEU A 57 -0.27 13.45 -5.15
CA LEU A 57 -1.21 12.38 -5.45
C LEU A 57 -1.78 12.52 -6.88
N ILE A 58 -2.21 13.72 -7.26
CA ILE A 58 -2.74 14.02 -8.59
C ILE A 58 -1.69 13.74 -9.66
N SER A 59 -0.45 14.22 -9.47
CA SER A 59 0.65 13.93 -10.41
C SER A 59 0.88 12.42 -10.60
N LYS A 60 0.87 11.66 -9.49
CA LYS A 60 1.00 10.19 -9.53
C LYS A 60 -0.18 9.51 -10.24
N LEU A 61 -1.40 9.99 -10.01
CA LEU A 61 -2.61 9.45 -10.65
C LEU A 61 -2.62 9.73 -12.16
N ARG A 62 -2.30 10.96 -12.58
CA ARG A 62 -2.20 11.33 -14.00
C ARG A 62 -1.18 10.46 -14.74
N GLY A 63 0.03 10.34 -14.19
CA GLY A 63 1.06 9.47 -14.77
C GLY A 63 0.70 7.98 -14.79
N PHE A 64 -0.23 7.53 -13.93
CA PHE A 64 -0.72 6.15 -13.98
C PHE A 64 -1.88 5.96 -14.96
N LEU A 65 -2.74 6.95 -15.12
CA LEU A 65 -3.90 6.90 -16.02
C LEU A 65 -3.56 7.36 -17.44
N ASP A 66 -2.30 7.73 -17.70
CA ASP A 66 -1.82 8.24 -18.97
C ASP A 66 -2.61 9.51 -19.40
N LEU A 67 -2.91 10.37 -18.42
CA LEU A 67 -3.64 11.65 -18.53
C LEU A 67 -2.71 12.88 -18.42
#